data_AF-A0A8B9FN58-F1
#
_entry.id   AF-A0A8B9FN58-F1
#
_cell.length_a   1.000
_cell.length_b   1.000
_cell.length_c   1.000
_cell.angle_alpha   90.00
_cell.angle_beta   90.00
_cell.angle_gamma   90.00
#
_symmetry.space_group_name_H-M   'P 1'
#
loop_
_entity.id
_entity.type
_entity.pdbx_description
1 polymer ?
#
loop_
_entity_poly.entity_id
_entity_poly.type
_entity_poly.pdbx_seq_one_letter_code
_entity_poly.pdbx_strand_id
1 'polypeptide(L)'
;MASPPGGDSPGSAARRLYSRMEASCLELALEGERLCKAGDFKAGAAFFEAAVQVGTEDLKTLSAIYSQLGNAYFYLKEYSKALEYHKHDLTLAR
;
A
#
# COMPACT_ATOMS: atom_id res chain seq x y z
N MET A 1 36.24 -34.74 -26.72
CA MET A 1 34.83 -34.30 -26.77
C MET A 1 34.74 -33.05 -25.90
N ALA A 2 34.81 -31.84 -26.46
CA ALA A 2 33.75 -31.11 -27.17
C ALA A 2 32.53 -30.80 -26.25
N SER A 3 32.21 -29.51 -26.16
CA SER A 3 31.35 -28.74 -25.23
C SER A 3 29.87 -29.23 -25.09
N PRO A 4 29.05 -28.63 -24.18
CA PRO A 4 28.53 -27.27 -24.40
C PRO A 4 28.64 -26.31 -23.19
N PRO A 5 28.74 -24.99 -23.43
CA PRO A 5 28.37 -23.96 -22.47
C PRO A 5 26.86 -23.66 -22.61
N GLY A 6 26.07 -23.97 -21.59
CA GLY A 6 24.75 -23.38 -21.37
C GLY A 6 24.86 -22.57 -20.08
N GLY A 7 24.65 -21.26 -20.05
CA GLY A 7 23.48 -20.60 -20.60
C GLY A 7 22.45 -20.48 -19.48
N ASP A 8 22.76 -19.80 -18.38
CA ASP A 8 21.76 -19.39 -17.40
C ASP A 8 22.07 -17.97 -16.93
N SER A 9 21.48 -17.03 -17.67
CA SER A 9 21.26 -15.66 -17.23
C SER A 9 20.56 -15.69 -15.86
N PRO A 10 21.04 -15.02 -14.81
CA PRO A 10 20.26 -14.85 -13.60
C PRO A 10 19.19 -13.75 -13.81
N GLY A 11 18.35 -13.91 -14.84
CA GLY A 11 17.12 -13.14 -15.05
C GLY A 11 15.92 -13.70 -14.26
N SER A 12 16.14 -14.77 -13.48
CA SER A 12 15.08 -15.56 -12.85
C SER A 12 15.05 -15.45 -11.32
N ALA A 13 16.03 -14.77 -10.71
CA ALA A 13 16.01 -14.44 -9.27
C ALA A 13 15.22 -13.14 -9.00
N ALA A 14 15.34 -12.15 -9.90
CA ALA A 14 14.63 -10.88 -9.78
C ALA A 14 13.10 -11.05 -9.91
N ARG A 15 12.63 -11.96 -10.79
CA ARG A 15 11.18 -12.20 -10.98
C ARG A 15 10.54 -13.09 -9.91
N ARG A 16 11.31 -13.93 -9.21
CA ARG A 16 10.78 -14.81 -8.14
C ARG A 16 10.64 -14.12 -6.78
N LEU A 17 11.44 -13.08 -6.52
CA LEU A 17 11.23 -12.20 -5.37
C LEU A 17 10.06 -11.22 -5.58
N TYR A 18 9.71 -10.95 -6.84
CA TYR A 18 8.58 -10.07 -7.23
C TYR A 18 7.20 -10.75 -7.21
N SER A 19 7.09 -12.04 -6.86
CA SER A 19 5.85 -12.83 -7.04
C SER A 19 5.39 -13.63 -5.79
N ARG A 20 5.94 -13.37 -4.60
CA ARG A 20 5.53 -14.03 -3.34
C ARG A 20 5.76 -13.03 -2.20
N MET A 21 4.79 -12.28 -1.69
CA MET A 21 3.36 -12.54 -1.49
C MET A 21 2.59 -11.27 -1.86
N GLU A 22 1.30 -11.37 -2.20
CA GLU A 22 0.41 -10.22 -2.15
C GLU A 22 0.62 -9.52 -0.80
N ALA A 23 1.19 -8.31 -0.82
CA ALA A 23 1.27 -7.54 0.41
C ALA A 23 -0.17 -7.37 0.87
N SER A 24 -0.47 -7.98 2.01
CA SER A 24 -1.82 -7.91 2.56
C SER A 24 -2.18 -6.43 2.74
N CYS A 25 -3.47 -6.12 2.66
CA CYS A 25 -3.99 -4.78 2.95
C CYS A 25 -3.35 -4.19 4.23
N LEU A 26 -3.15 -5.04 5.25
CA LEU A 26 -2.48 -4.68 6.50
C LEU A 26 -1.00 -4.32 6.34
N GLU A 27 -0.21 -5.09 5.59
CA GLU A 27 1.22 -4.80 5.36
C GLU A 27 1.40 -3.46 4.63
N LEU A 28 0.57 -3.21 3.62
CA LEU A 28 0.58 -1.93 2.89
C LEU A 28 0.20 -0.77 3.82
N ALA A 29 -0.80 -0.95 4.69
CA ALA A 29 -1.19 0.06 5.66
C ALA A 29 -0.07 0.36 6.69
N LEU A 30 0.62 -0.66 7.18
CA LEU A 30 1.74 -0.49 8.11
C LEU A 30 2.90 0.29 7.47
N GLU A 31 3.22 0.00 6.21
CA GLU A 31 4.25 0.74 5.49
C GLU A 31 3.81 2.19 5.22
N GLY A 32 2.53 2.40 4.89
CA GLY A 32 1.95 3.74 4.76
C GLY A 32 2.08 4.57 6.04
N GLU A 33 1.78 3.97 7.20
CA GLU A 33 1.94 4.63 8.50
C GLU A 33 3.40 4.99 8.79
N ARG A 34 4.32 4.07 8.49
CA ARG A 34 5.76 4.28 8.67
C ARG A 34 6.25 5.48 7.87
N LEU A 35 5.79 5.62 6.63
CA LEU A 35 6.13 6.74 5.74
C LEU A 35 5.55 8.06 6.22
N CYS A 36 4.28 8.08 6.65
CA CYS A 36 3.68 9.26 7.27
C CYS A 36 4.46 9.71 8.52
N LYS A 37 4.90 8.77 9.36
CA LYS A 37 5.77 9.06 10.53
C LYS A 37 7.14 9.61 10.13
N ALA A 38 7.66 9.19 8.97
CA ALA A 38 8.89 9.73 8.40
C ALA A 38 8.71 11.13 7.76
N GLY A 39 7.47 11.64 7.70
CA GLY A 39 7.13 12.93 7.07
C GLY A 39 6.82 12.83 5.57
N ASP A 40 6.89 11.64 4.99
CA ASP A 40 6.63 11.40 3.58
C ASP A 40 5.16 11.01 3.36
N PHE A 41 4.26 11.97 3.61
CA PHE A 41 2.81 11.77 3.53
C PHE A 41 2.33 11.39 2.13
N LYS A 42 3.06 11.81 1.09
CA LYS A 42 2.72 11.49 -0.31
C LYS A 42 2.96 10.01 -0.60
N ALA A 43 4.10 9.48 -0.17
CA ALA A 43 4.38 8.06 -0.27
C ALA A 43 3.42 7.25 0.63
N GLY A 44 3.18 7.72 1.86
CA GLY A 44 2.23 7.08 2.80
C GLY A 44 0.82 6.95 2.22
N ALA A 45 0.28 8.03 1.63
CA ALA A 45 -1.01 8.02 0.96
C ALA A 45 -1.08 6.97 -0.17
N ALA A 46 -0.03 6.86 -1.00
CA ALA A 46 0.00 5.87 -2.08
C ALA A 46 -0.06 4.42 -1.56
N PHE A 47 0.60 4.13 -0.44
CA PHE A 47 0.54 2.81 0.19
C PHE A 47 -0.85 2.52 0.78
N PHE A 48 -1.50 3.52 1.40
CA PHE A 48 -2.87 3.37 1.89
C PHE A 48 -3.88 3.17 0.74
N GLU A 49 -3.73 3.88 -0.38
CA GLU A 49 -4.58 3.67 -1.56
C GLU A 49 -4.39 2.28 -2.16
N ALA A 50 -3.14 1.79 -2.21
CA ALA A 50 -2.86 0.41 -2.60
C ALA A 50 -3.51 -0.60 -1.63
N ALA A 51 -3.46 -0.34 -0.32
CA ALA A 51 -4.11 -1.18 0.69
C ALA A 51 -5.63 -1.26 0.47
N VAL A 52 -6.28 -0.14 0.16
CA VAL A 52 -7.71 -0.09 -0.17
C VAL A 52 -8.02 -0.86 -1.46
N GLN A 53 -7.15 -0.77 -2.48
CA GLN A 53 -7.33 -1.50 -3.74
C GLN A 53 -7.19 -3.01 -3.58
N VAL A 54 -6.26 -3.46 -2.73
CA VAL A 54 -6.13 -4.89 -2.36
C VAL A 54 -7.42 -5.35 -1.68
N GLY A 55 -8.00 -4.50 -0.83
CA GLY A 55 -9.21 -4.80 -0.10
C GLY A 55 -8.97 -5.77 1.05
N THR A 56 -9.86 -5.74 2.04
CA THR A 56 -9.83 -6.65 3.18
C THR A 56 -11.26 -6.92 3.64
N GLU A 57 -11.50 -8.12 4.17
CA GLU A 57 -12.78 -8.49 4.79
C GLU A 57 -12.96 -7.80 6.17
N ASP A 58 -11.86 -7.33 6.77
CA ASP A 58 -11.91 -6.64 8.06
C ASP A 58 -12.24 -5.14 7.87
N LEU A 59 -13.51 -4.81 8.08
CA LEU A 59 -14.01 -3.44 7.97
C LEU A 59 -13.31 -2.46 8.92
N LYS A 60 -12.82 -2.93 10.08
CA LYS A 60 -12.07 -2.09 11.04
C LYS A 60 -10.73 -1.66 10.47
N THR A 61 -10.01 -2.58 9.83
CA THR A 61 -8.76 -2.32 9.14
C THR A 61 -8.99 -1.36 7.97
N LEU A 62 -10.05 -1.58 7.19
CA LEU A 62 -10.39 -0.71 6.07
C LEU A 62 -10.73 0.73 6.54
N SER A 63 -11.54 0.86 7.60
CA SER A 63 -11.86 2.13 8.26
C SER A 63 -10.59 2.84 8.78
N ALA A 64 -9.71 2.11 9.47
CA ALA A 64 -8.44 2.67 9.94
C ALA A 64 -7.58 3.19 8.78
N ILE A 65 -7.52 2.47 7.67
CA ILE A 65 -6.78 2.90 6.47
C ILE A 65 -7.39 4.19 5.91
N TYR A 66 -8.72 4.23 5.70
CA TYR A 66 -9.38 5.44 5.19
C TYR A 66 -9.18 6.66 6.09
N SER A 67 -9.20 6.46 7.41
CA SER A 67 -8.94 7.51 8.40
C SER A 67 -7.51 8.05 8.29
N GLN A 68 -6.51 7.15 8.21
CA GLN A 68 -5.10 7.52 8.05
C GLN A 68 -4.81 8.17 6.70
N LEU A 69 -5.48 7.73 5.65
CA LEU A 69 -5.39 8.24 4.28
C LEU A 69 -5.99 9.67 4.21
N GLY A 70 -7.10 9.92 4.90
CA GLY A 70 -7.65 11.26 5.10
C GLY A 70 -6.68 12.20 5.83
N ASN A 71 -6.05 11.71 6.90
CA ASN A 71 -5.01 12.47 7.62
C ASN A 71 -3.80 12.78 6.72
N ALA A 72 -3.32 11.81 5.94
CA ALA A 72 -2.19 12.01 5.02
C ALA A 72 -2.50 13.11 4.00
N TYR A 73 -3.69 13.08 3.37
CA TYR A 73 -4.12 14.14 2.46
C TYR A 73 -4.32 15.50 3.13
N PHE A 74 -4.77 15.51 4.39
CA PHE A 74 -4.85 16.73 5.18
C PHE A 74 -3.47 17.39 5.37
N TYR A 75 -2.43 16.60 5.66
CA TYR A 75 -1.04 17.10 5.77
C TYR A 75 -0.48 17.56 4.42
N LEU A 76 -0.91 16.95 3.31
CA LEU A 76 -0.58 17.38 1.95
C LEU A 76 -1.36 18.62 1.49
N LYS A 77 -2.26 19.15 2.33
CA LYS A 77 -3.18 20.26 2.02
C LYS A 77 -4.18 19.95 0.89
N GLU A 78 -4.39 18.67 0.57
CA GLU A 78 -5.43 18.22 -0.35
C GLU A 78 -6.73 17.94 0.41
N TYR A 79 -7.33 18.99 0.96
CA TYR A 79 -8.49 18.88 1.86
C TYR A 79 -9.72 18.27 1.21
N SER A 80 -9.92 18.46 -0.10
CA SER A 80 -11.03 17.87 -0.84
C SER A 80 -10.99 16.34 -0.78
N LYS A 81 -9.83 15.75 -1.09
CA LYS A 81 -9.62 14.29 -1.01
C LYS A 81 -9.70 13.80 0.43
N ALA A 82 -9.08 14.52 1.37
CA ALA A 82 -9.13 14.16 2.78
C ALA A 82 -10.59 14.02 3.27
N LEU A 83 -11.45 14.97 2.91
CA LEU A 83 -12.87 14.94 3.25
C LEU A 83 -13.60 13.74 2.61
N GLU A 84 -13.30 13.41 1.36
CA GLU A 84 -13.90 12.24 0.68
C GLU A 84 -13.56 10.94 1.41
N TYR A 85 -12.28 10.74 1.77
CA TYR A 85 -11.86 9.53 2.49
C TYR A 85 -12.39 9.47 3.92
N HIS A 86 -12.49 10.60 4.63
CA HIS A 86 -13.15 10.65 5.93
C HIS A 86 -14.65 10.33 5.84
N LYS A 87 -15.33 10.73 4.76
CA LYS A 87 -16.73 10.33 4.53
C LYS A 87 -16.87 8.84 4.26
N HIS A 88 -15.92 8.25 3.52
CA HIS A 88 -15.89 6.81 3.29
C HIS A 88 -15.69 6.02 4.58
N ASP A 89 -14.72 6.42 5.41
CA ASP A 89 -14.53 5.89 6.76
C ASP A 89 -15.83 5.93 7.58
N LEU A 90 -16.49 7.10 7.64
CA LEU A 90 -17.72 7.29 8.40
C LEU A 90 -18.92 6.48 7.86
N THR A 91 -18.89 6.12 6.57
CA THR A 91 -19.89 5.24 5.95
C THR A 91 -19.65 3.77 6.32
N LEU A 92 -18.39 3.36 6.46
CA LEU A 92 -18.00 2.01 6.84
C LEU A 92 -18.08 1.76 8.34
N ALA A 93 -17.89 2.80 9.15
CA ALA A 93 -18.02 2.76 10.60
C ALA A 93 -19.49 2.81 11.10
N ARG A 94 -20.46 3.00 10.19
CA ARG A 94 -21.88 3.12 10.50
C ARG A 94 -22.62 1.80 10.31
#